data_AF-A0A2V5KAL3-F1
#
_entry.id   AF-A0A2V5KAL3-F1
#
_cell.length_a   1.000
_cell.length_b   1.000
_cell.length_c   1.000
_cell.angle_alpha   90.00
_cell.angle_beta   90.00
_cell.angle_gamma   90.00
#
_symmetry.space_group_name_H-M   'P 1'
#
loop_
_entity.id
_entity.type
_entity.pdbx_description
1 polymer ?
#
loop_
_entity_poly.entity_id
_entity_poly.type
_entity_poly.pdbx_seq_one_letter_code
_entity_poly.pdbx_strand_id
1 'polypeptide(L)'
;MNLADMLCYADIQQLSNIAHTYECECNGHSKNELIQSILSRVNRREVFERQVGDLSTEDIRFLNSLVFERRDLFSLEELLARAQQSNFGEGAGTRNPRDMISGFKHRGWLFNGYSQNTKYLFQLPQDLKKRFTDTLARSFGRELEYADEPSVYRDEQRLIVDDVYHVLHYMYHQEVALTSDGSIHKRHLQQLLDRLSVKEEPVPKGGWRFGYGRKFRDLPSRFSLIYDYCYYQDLLTEQPGRLALTDKGEQTVLEGRREDLAQVYRFWLKLYKGPIPNLQSLVFWIGKLATDWVSAESLGNALVRLIRPFYYDTPESIFDARVLQMMMHLGLIRIGEDERAGKTVIVTKMGESVIAGTYVSDEETIPVAFDNAPFP
;
A
#
# COMPACT_ATOMS: atom_id res chain seq x y z
N MET A 1 -19.06 -9.89 -11.84
CA MET A 1 -19.94 -9.49 -12.95
C MET A 1 -19.24 -8.39 -13.74
N ASN A 2 -19.38 -8.44 -15.05
CA ASN A 2 -18.80 -7.46 -15.97
C ASN A 2 -19.79 -6.31 -16.21
N LEU A 3 -19.33 -5.25 -16.88
CA LEU A 3 -20.14 -4.07 -17.17
C LEU A 3 -21.43 -4.43 -17.92
N ALA A 4 -21.34 -5.31 -18.93
CA ALA A 4 -22.50 -5.76 -19.70
C ALA A 4 -23.60 -6.40 -18.83
N ASP A 5 -23.19 -7.23 -17.85
CA ASP A 5 -24.12 -7.85 -16.91
C ASP A 5 -24.80 -6.77 -16.06
N MET A 6 -24.03 -5.82 -15.53
CA MET A 6 -24.55 -4.76 -14.67
C MET A 6 -25.54 -3.85 -15.37
N LEU A 7 -25.27 -3.50 -16.64
CA LEU A 7 -26.18 -2.69 -17.45
C LEU A 7 -27.53 -3.39 -17.68
N CYS A 8 -27.55 -4.73 -17.74
CA CYS A 8 -28.80 -5.49 -17.85
C CYS A 8 -29.68 -5.37 -16.60
N TYR A 9 -29.08 -5.22 -15.41
CA TYR A 9 -29.82 -5.06 -14.15
C TYR A 9 -30.12 -3.60 -13.80
N ALA A 10 -29.40 -2.64 -14.37
CA ALA A 10 -29.64 -1.22 -14.15
C ALA A 10 -31.05 -0.79 -14.61
N ASP A 11 -31.66 0.14 -13.89
CA ASP A 11 -32.91 0.76 -14.30
C ASP A 11 -32.71 1.75 -15.45
N ILE A 12 -33.82 2.13 -16.12
CA ILE A 12 -33.77 3.00 -17.29
C ILE A 12 -33.24 4.42 -16.98
N GLN A 13 -33.41 4.88 -15.74
CA GLN A 13 -32.92 6.20 -15.33
C GLN A 13 -31.41 6.19 -15.19
N GLN A 14 -30.85 5.16 -14.55
CA GLN A 14 -29.42 4.96 -14.44
C GLN A 14 -28.80 4.82 -15.84
N LEU A 15 -29.40 4.02 -16.72
CA LEU A 15 -28.92 3.87 -18.09
C LEU A 15 -28.97 5.17 -18.88
N SER A 16 -30.04 5.96 -18.76
CA SER A 16 -30.14 7.28 -19.38
C SER A 16 -29.05 8.24 -18.88
N ASN A 17 -28.76 8.27 -17.58
CA ASN A 17 -27.70 9.10 -17.01
C ASN A 17 -26.31 8.69 -17.54
N ILE A 18 -26.07 7.38 -17.67
CA ILE A 18 -24.82 6.85 -18.25
C ILE A 18 -24.71 7.25 -19.72
N ALA A 19 -25.75 7.01 -20.51
CA ALA A 19 -25.79 7.37 -21.93
C ALA A 19 -25.55 8.87 -22.13
N HIS A 20 -26.14 9.72 -21.30
CA HIS A 20 -25.92 11.17 -21.34
C HIS A 20 -24.46 11.55 -21.03
N THR A 21 -23.85 10.92 -20.01
CA THR A 21 -22.45 11.17 -19.63
C THR A 21 -21.46 10.86 -20.76
N TYR A 22 -21.76 9.88 -21.60
CA TYR A 22 -20.93 9.51 -22.75
C TYR A 22 -21.38 10.11 -24.09
N GLU A 23 -22.39 10.99 -24.06
CA GLU A 23 -23.00 11.62 -25.24
C GLU A 23 -23.43 10.58 -26.30
N CYS A 24 -24.11 9.53 -25.85
CA CYS A 24 -24.62 8.48 -26.71
C CYS A 24 -25.80 8.96 -27.58
N GLU A 25 -25.77 8.66 -28.87
CA GLU A 25 -26.89 8.86 -29.79
C GLU A 25 -27.82 7.64 -29.74
N CYS A 26 -28.89 7.69 -28.93
CA CYS A 26 -29.84 6.60 -28.78
C CYS A 26 -31.22 7.06 -28.33
N ASN A 27 -32.26 6.27 -28.59
CA ASN A 27 -33.59 6.48 -28.03
C ASN A 27 -33.63 6.14 -26.54
N GLY A 28 -33.84 7.16 -25.69
CA GLY A 28 -33.89 7.04 -24.22
C GLY A 28 -35.02 6.17 -23.66
N HIS A 29 -35.97 5.72 -24.49
CA HIS A 29 -37.07 4.85 -24.07
C HIS A 29 -36.80 3.35 -24.24
N SER A 30 -35.76 2.96 -25.01
CA SER A 30 -35.42 1.56 -25.24
C SER A 30 -34.23 1.15 -24.38
N LYS A 31 -34.48 0.30 -23.37
CA LYS A 31 -33.42 -0.23 -22.49
C LYS A 31 -32.33 -0.94 -23.29
N ASN A 32 -32.70 -1.77 -24.26
CA ASN A 32 -31.72 -2.50 -25.08
C ASN A 32 -30.87 -1.56 -25.92
N GLU A 33 -31.47 -0.51 -26.50
CA GLU A 33 -30.74 0.47 -27.32
C GLU A 33 -29.75 1.29 -26.48
N LEU A 34 -30.17 1.71 -25.27
CA LEU A 34 -29.30 2.36 -24.30
C LEU A 34 -28.09 1.48 -23.95
N ILE A 35 -28.32 0.21 -23.60
CA ILE A 35 -27.24 -0.72 -23.23
C ILE A 35 -26.25 -0.88 -24.39
N GLN A 36 -26.74 -1.10 -25.62
CA GLN A 36 -25.88 -1.27 -26.79
C GLN A 36 -25.06 -0.01 -27.11
N SER A 37 -25.69 1.17 -27.03
CA SER A 37 -24.98 2.43 -27.27
C SER A 37 -23.91 2.68 -26.20
N ILE A 38 -24.23 2.46 -24.92
CA ILE A 38 -23.27 2.60 -23.82
C ILE A 38 -22.08 1.66 -24.03
N LEU A 39 -22.33 0.36 -24.27
CA LEU A 39 -21.26 -0.61 -24.47
C LEU A 39 -20.38 -0.26 -25.69
N SER A 40 -20.99 0.15 -26.81
CA SER A 40 -20.27 0.56 -28.02
C SER A 40 -19.38 1.79 -27.80
N ARG A 41 -19.80 2.71 -26.94
CA ARG A 41 -19.05 3.95 -26.63
C ARG A 41 -17.98 3.72 -25.57
N VAL A 42 -18.33 3.11 -24.43
CA VAL A 42 -17.44 2.88 -23.28
C VAL A 42 -16.33 1.89 -23.61
N ASN A 43 -16.56 0.92 -24.50
CA ASN A 43 -15.52 -0.03 -24.91
C ASN A 43 -14.47 0.58 -25.86
N ARG A 44 -14.68 1.80 -26.37
CA ARG A 44 -13.65 2.50 -27.15
C ARG A 44 -12.53 2.95 -26.22
N ARG A 45 -11.31 2.52 -26.52
CA ARG A 45 -10.11 2.82 -25.72
C ARG A 45 -9.94 4.33 -25.51
N GLU A 46 -10.02 5.13 -26.56
CA GLU A 46 -9.84 6.59 -26.50
C GLU A 46 -10.85 7.28 -25.59
N VAL A 47 -12.12 6.85 -25.64
CA VAL A 47 -13.19 7.41 -24.80
C VAL A 47 -12.91 7.09 -23.33
N PHE A 48 -12.55 5.85 -23.03
CA PHE A 48 -12.25 5.43 -21.66
C PHE A 48 -10.99 6.10 -21.12
N GLU A 49 -9.91 6.19 -21.91
CA GLU A 49 -8.67 6.84 -21.52
C GLU A 49 -8.87 8.34 -21.27
N ARG A 50 -9.68 9.02 -22.09
CA ARG A 50 -10.09 10.41 -21.85
C ARG A 50 -10.83 10.56 -20.51
N GLN A 51 -11.83 9.71 -20.28
CA GLN A 51 -12.63 9.77 -19.05
C GLN A 51 -11.82 9.50 -17.78
N VAL A 52 -10.80 8.64 -17.85
CA VAL A 52 -9.86 8.41 -16.74
C VAL A 52 -8.87 9.57 -16.62
N GLY A 53 -8.41 10.14 -17.73
CA GLY A 53 -7.49 11.29 -17.76
C GLY A 53 -8.11 12.58 -17.23
N ASP A 54 -9.43 12.73 -17.35
CA ASP A 54 -10.19 13.90 -16.86
C ASP A 54 -10.52 13.81 -15.35
N LEU A 55 -10.11 12.74 -14.66
CA LEU A 55 -10.35 12.59 -13.22
C LEU A 55 -9.48 13.55 -12.40
N SER A 56 -10.08 14.14 -11.36
CA SER A 56 -9.29 14.85 -10.36
C SER A 56 -8.41 13.88 -9.56
N THR A 57 -7.37 14.40 -8.90
CA THR A 57 -6.52 13.59 -8.02
C THR A 57 -7.31 12.86 -6.94
N GLU A 58 -8.37 13.48 -6.41
CA GLU A 58 -9.26 12.88 -5.40
C GLU A 58 -10.06 11.71 -6.00
N ASP A 59 -10.58 11.87 -7.21
CA ASP A 59 -11.29 10.80 -7.92
C ASP A 59 -10.34 9.63 -8.22
N ILE A 60 -9.08 9.90 -8.58
CA ILE A 60 -8.05 8.87 -8.78
C ILE A 60 -7.78 8.13 -7.46
N ARG A 61 -7.64 8.83 -6.34
CA ARG A 61 -7.44 8.20 -5.02
C ARG A 61 -8.63 7.35 -4.60
N PHE A 62 -9.86 7.85 -4.81
CA PHE A 62 -11.07 7.10 -4.52
C PHE A 62 -11.15 5.83 -5.37
N LEU A 63 -10.97 5.96 -6.69
CA LEU A 63 -10.91 4.84 -7.63
C LEU A 63 -9.85 3.82 -7.23
N ASN A 64 -8.64 4.30 -6.89
CA ASN A 64 -7.54 3.47 -6.42
C ASN A 64 -7.95 2.64 -5.19
N SER A 65 -8.68 3.24 -4.23
CA SER A 65 -9.18 2.48 -3.08
C SER A 65 -10.12 1.32 -3.46
N LEU A 66 -10.94 1.50 -4.51
CA LEU A 66 -11.94 0.51 -4.93
C LEU A 66 -11.36 -0.61 -5.79
N VAL A 67 -10.39 -0.28 -6.66
CA VAL A 67 -9.80 -1.22 -7.63
C VAL A 67 -8.97 -2.30 -6.91
N PHE A 68 -8.34 -1.98 -5.78
CA PHE A 68 -7.50 -2.91 -5.04
C PHE A 68 -8.24 -3.75 -3.98
N GLU A 69 -9.53 -3.52 -3.78
CA GLU A 69 -10.33 -4.35 -2.86
C GLU A 69 -10.75 -5.65 -3.57
N ARG A 70 -10.50 -6.79 -2.90
CA ARG A 70 -10.91 -8.12 -3.38
C ARG A 70 -12.41 -8.33 -3.27
N ARG A 71 -13.05 -7.66 -2.30
CA ARG A 71 -14.52 -7.64 -2.21
C ARG A 71 -15.11 -6.84 -3.36
N ASP A 72 -16.28 -7.29 -3.78
CA ASP A 72 -17.01 -6.71 -4.90
C ASP A 72 -18.22 -5.89 -4.47
N LEU A 73 -18.58 -5.99 -3.20
CA LEU A 73 -19.74 -5.32 -2.64
C LEU A 73 -19.27 -4.34 -1.57
N PHE A 74 -19.79 -3.13 -1.66
CA PHE A 74 -19.51 -2.05 -0.73
C PHE A 74 -20.81 -1.52 -0.14
N SER A 75 -20.83 -1.21 1.15
CA SER A 75 -21.93 -0.43 1.73
C SER A 75 -21.79 1.06 1.37
N LEU A 76 -22.87 1.84 1.53
CA LEU A 76 -22.78 3.29 1.36
C LEU A 76 -21.81 3.92 2.37
N GLU A 77 -21.79 3.43 3.61
CA GLU A 77 -20.91 3.94 4.68
C GLU A 77 -19.43 3.72 4.34
N GLU A 78 -19.10 2.55 3.80
CA GLU A 78 -17.75 2.24 3.33
C GLU A 78 -17.33 3.16 2.18
N LEU A 79 -18.21 3.38 1.20
CA LEU A 79 -17.92 4.31 0.11
C LEU A 79 -17.76 5.75 0.58
N LEU A 80 -18.59 6.19 1.54
CA LEU A 80 -18.46 7.52 2.14
C LEU A 80 -17.14 7.66 2.90
N ALA A 81 -16.75 6.67 3.69
CA ALA A 81 -15.47 6.66 4.39
C ALA A 81 -14.29 6.71 3.41
N ARG A 82 -14.31 5.91 2.34
CA ARG A 82 -13.28 5.92 1.29
C ARG A 82 -13.21 7.27 0.56
N ALA A 83 -14.35 7.83 0.19
CA ALA A 83 -14.44 9.14 -0.47
C ALA A 83 -13.93 10.28 0.43
N GLN A 84 -14.22 10.22 1.74
CA GLN A 84 -13.64 11.14 2.72
C GLN A 84 -12.12 10.97 2.84
N GLN A 85 -11.63 9.73 2.87
CA GLN A 85 -10.20 9.44 2.96
C GLN A 85 -9.42 9.87 1.71
N SER A 86 -10.04 9.89 0.52
CA SER A 86 -9.42 10.41 -0.71
C SER A 86 -9.31 11.94 -0.77
N ASN A 87 -10.05 12.64 0.08
CA ASN A 87 -10.16 14.10 0.09
C ASN A 87 -9.10 14.72 1.03
N PHE A 88 -7.89 14.93 0.50
CA PHE A 88 -6.77 15.57 1.22
C PHE A 88 -5.87 16.38 0.28
N GLY A 89 -5.01 17.25 0.83
CA GLY A 89 -4.14 18.12 0.05
C GLY A 89 -4.81 19.44 -0.35
N GLU A 90 -4.36 20.06 -1.44
CA GLU A 90 -4.93 21.31 -1.93
C GLU A 90 -6.38 21.11 -2.39
N GLY A 91 -7.30 21.95 -1.90
CA GLY A 91 -8.74 21.82 -2.18
C GLY A 91 -9.49 20.86 -1.25
N ALA A 92 -8.82 20.30 -0.23
CA ALA A 92 -9.45 19.37 0.70
C ALA A 92 -10.71 19.94 1.37
N GLY A 93 -11.76 19.14 1.44
CA GLY A 93 -13.04 19.50 2.09
C GLY A 93 -14.02 20.28 1.21
N THR A 94 -13.66 20.63 -0.03
CA THR A 94 -14.56 21.35 -0.96
C THR A 94 -15.61 20.45 -1.59
N ARG A 95 -15.30 19.17 -1.80
CA ARG A 95 -16.17 18.21 -2.49
C ARG A 95 -16.94 17.33 -1.51
N ASN A 96 -18.26 17.24 -1.71
CA ASN A 96 -19.12 16.36 -0.95
C ASN A 96 -18.86 14.88 -1.36
N PRO A 97 -18.57 13.98 -0.40
CA PRO A 97 -18.38 12.55 -0.67
C PRO A 97 -19.53 11.90 -1.46
N ARG A 98 -20.77 12.34 -1.24
CA ARG A 98 -21.94 11.83 -1.97
C ARG A 98 -21.91 12.19 -3.45
N ASP A 99 -21.39 13.35 -3.79
CA ASP A 99 -21.30 13.82 -5.18
C ASP A 99 -20.22 13.05 -5.94
N MET A 100 -19.13 12.69 -5.27
CA MET A 100 -18.11 11.77 -5.83
C MET A 100 -18.72 10.40 -6.17
N ILE A 101 -19.44 9.79 -5.22
CA ILE A 101 -20.12 8.50 -5.44
C ILE A 101 -21.15 8.63 -6.58
N SER A 102 -21.96 9.68 -6.58
CA SER A 102 -22.95 9.95 -7.62
C SER A 102 -22.29 10.10 -9.00
N GLY A 103 -21.17 10.81 -9.08
CA GLY A 103 -20.38 10.95 -10.30
C GLY A 103 -19.86 9.62 -10.86
N PHE A 104 -19.46 8.69 -9.99
CA PHE A 104 -19.04 7.34 -10.42
C PHE A 104 -20.23 6.49 -10.89
N LYS A 105 -21.42 6.68 -10.29
CA LYS A 105 -22.66 6.05 -10.77
C LYS A 105 -23.08 6.59 -12.14
N HIS A 106 -23.01 7.91 -12.35
CA HIS A 106 -23.34 8.53 -13.62
C HIS A 106 -22.41 8.09 -14.75
N ARG A 107 -21.13 7.84 -14.46
CA ARG A 107 -20.20 7.24 -15.43
C ARG A 107 -20.43 5.76 -15.70
N GLY A 108 -21.34 5.11 -14.97
CA GLY A 108 -21.56 3.67 -15.09
C GLY A 108 -20.35 2.86 -14.59
N TRP A 109 -19.64 3.38 -13.61
CA TRP A 109 -18.51 2.68 -12.97
C TRP A 109 -18.94 2.03 -11.66
N LEU A 110 -19.97 2.56 -11.02
CA LEU A 110 -20.53 2.01 -9.79
C LEU A 110 -22.02 1.71 -9.96
N PHE A 111 -22.44 0.51 -9.56
CA PHE A 111 -23.82 0.04 -9.67
C PHE A 111 -24.36 -0.38 -8.31
N ASN A 112 -25.67 -0.28 -8.12
CA ASN A 112 -26.32 -0.93 -6.99
C ASN A 112 -26.39 -2.46 -7.25
N GLY A 113 -26.41 -3.27 -6.21
CA GLY A 113 -26.61 -4.71 -6.35
C GLY A 113 -28.01 -5.05 -6.89
N TYR A 114 -28.14 -6.21 -7.52
CA TYR A 114 -29.34 -6.60 -8.27
C TYR A 114 -30.34 -7.47 -7.48
N SER A 115 -29.89 -8.17 -6.43
CA SER A 115 -30.74 -9.02 -5.60
C SER A 115 -31.41 -8.25 -4.45
N GLN A 116 -32.50 -8.79 -3.88
CA GLN A 116 -33.16 -8.19 -2.71
C GLN A 116 -32.21 -8.00 -1.51
N ASN A 117 -31.23 -8.90 -1.36
CA ASN A 117 -30.26 -8.86 -0.27
C ASN A 117 -29.09 -7.91 -0.56
N THR A 118 -28.87 -7.51 -1.82
CA THR A 118 -27.73 -6.68 -2.24
C THR A 118 -28.14 -5.32 -2.79
N LYS A 119 -29.43 -4.99 -2.85
CA LYS A 119 -29.94 -3.75 -3.48
C LYS A 119 -29.42 -2.44 -2.86
N TYR A 120 -28.95 -2.51 -1.62
CA TYR A 120 -28.35 -1.38 -0.89
C TYR A 120 -26.81 -1.39 -0.92
N LEU A 121 -26.21 -2.40 -1.54
CA LEU A 121 -24.78 -2.52 -1.73
C LEU A 121 -24.40 -2.01 -3.12
N PHE A 122 -23.15 -1.59 -3.24
CA PHE A 122 -22.58 -1.06 -4.46
C PHE A 122 -21.51 -1.98 -5.00
N GLN A 123 -21.35 -2.02 -6.32
CA GLN A 123 -20.38 -2.88 -7.00
C GLN A 123 -19.72 -2.16 -8.18
N LEU A 124 -18.41 -2.37 -8.29
CA LEU A 124 -17.57 -1.98 -9.42
C LEU A 124 -17.43 -3.18 -10.37
N PRO A 125 -17.74 -3.07 -11.68
CA PRO A 125 -17.58 -4.17 -12.62
C PRO A 125 -16.12 -4.67 -12.72
N GLN A 126 -15.95 -5.98 -12.85
CA GLN A 126 -14.62 -6.62 -12.82
C GLN A 126 -13.74 -6.26 -14.02
N ASP A 127 -14.34 -6.28 -15.21
CA ASP A 127 -13.71 -5.84 -16.44
C ASP A 127 -13.28 -4.37 -16.37
N LEU A 128 -14.07 -3.52 -15.70
CA LEU A 128 -13.68 -2.13 -15.45
C LEU A 128 -12.53 -2.02 -14.45
N LYS A 129 -12.51 -2.78 -13.34
CA LYS A 129 -11.37 -2.80 -12.40
C LYS A 129 -10.05 -2.98 -13.16
N LYS A 130 -9.98 -4.03 -14.01
CA LYS A 130 -8.79 -4.31 -14.84
C LYS A 130 -8.46 -3.16 -15.79
N ARG A 131 -9.46 -2.62 -16.50
CA ARG A 131 -9.25 -1.51 -17.44
C ARG A 131 -8.77 -0.23 -16.76
N PHE A 132 -9.26 0.07 -15.56
CA PHE A 132 -8.76 1.18 -14.75
C PHE A 132 -7.31 0.95 -14.36
N THR A 133 -6.97 -0.24 -13.89
CA THR A 133 -5.59 -0.58 -13.54
C THR A 133 -4.64 -0.36 -14.72
N ASP A 134 -4.99 -0.90 -15.90
CA ASP A 134 -4.16 -0.79 -17.10
C ASP A 134 -4.03 0.66 -17.59
N THR A 135 -5.11 1.44 -17.49
CA THR A 135 -5.13 2.84 -17.95
C THR A 135 -4.35 3.75 -16.99
N LEU A 136 -4.52 3.58 -15.68
CA LEU A 136 -3.78 4.31 -14.67
C LEU A 136 -2.29 3.95 -14.71
N ALA A 137 -1.92 2.68 -14.93
CA ALA A 137 -0.53 2.27 -15.13
C ALA A 137 0.11 3.05 -16.29
N ARG A 138 -0.57 3.16 -17.44
CA ARG A 138 -0.08 3.95 -18.58
C ARG A 138 0.04 5.44 -18.25
N SER A 139 -0.94 5.99 -17.54
CA SER A 139 -0.94 7.39 -17.13
C SER A 139 0.23 7.71 -16.18
N PHE A 140 0.42 6.89 -15.15
CA PHE A 140 1.53 7.03 -14.20
C PHE A 140 2.89 6.77 -14.86
N GLY A 141 2.93 5.88 -15.85
CA GLY A 141 4.13 5.55 -16.62
C GLY A 141 4.59 6.63 -17.62
N ARG A 142 3.73 7.60 -17.96
CA ARG A 142 3.98 8.53 -19.08
C ARG A 142 5.18 9.46 -18.86
N GLU A 143 5.45 9.79 -17.61
CA GLU A 143 6.49 10.75 -17.19
C GLU A 143 7.62 10.06 -16.43
N LEU A 144 7.72 8.72 -16.52
CA LEU A 144 8.81 7.99 -15.89
C LEU A 144 10.10 8.16 -16.67
N GLU A 145 11.17 8.38 -15.92
CA GLU A 145 12.53 8.46 -16.45
C GLU A 145 13.22 7.12 -16.22
N TYR A 146 13.38 6.36 -17.30
CA TYR A 146 14.09 5.10 -17.28
C TYR A 146 15.60 5.34 -17.34
N ALA A 147 16.34 4.51 -16.61
CA ALA A 147 17.80 4.53 -16.57
C ALA A 147 18.33 3.16 -17.00
N ASP A 148 19.61 3.12 -17.37
CA ASP A 148 20.32 1.87 -17.54
C ASP A 148 20.58 1.21 -16.17
N GLU A 149 21.05 -0.03 -16.19
CA GLU A 149 21.46 -0.70 -14.96
C GLU A 149 22.64 0.06 -14.31
N PRO A 150 22.50 0.53 -13.06
CA PRO A 150 23.54 1.28 -12.38
C PRO A 150 24.73 0.38 -12.07
N SER A 151 25.94 0.95 -12.07
CA SER A 151 27.18 0.20 -11.81
C SER A 151 27.24 -0.40 -10.40
N VAL A 152 26.58 0.24 -9.44
CA VAL A 152 26.47 -0.24 -8.06
C VAL A 152 25.01 -0.10 -7.62
N TYR A 153 24.48 -1.17 -7.07
CA TYR A 153 23.16 -1.18 -6.45
C TYR A 153 23.14 -2.06 -5.21
N ARG A 154 22.17 -1.77 -4.33
CA ARG A 154 21.87 -2.54 -3.13
C ARG A 154 20.74 -3.52 -3.41
N ASP A 155 20.98 -4.79 -3.12
CA ASP A 155 20.01 -5.89 -3.18
C ASP A 155 20.08 -6.68 -1.87
N GLU A 156 19.03 -6.61 -1.04
CA GLU A 156 18.98 -7.31 0.24
C GLU A 156 18.31 -8.69 0.16
N GLN A 157 17.75 -9.07 -0.99
CA GLN A 157 17.17 -10.40 -1.22
C GLN A 157 16.32 -10.90 -0.03
N ARG A 158 16.62 -12.09 0.51
CA ARG A 158 15.89 -12.68 1.64
C ARG A 158 16.52 -12.43 3.00
N LEU A 159 17.51 -11.53 3.09
CA LEU A 159 18.31 -11.34 4.31
C LEU A 159 17.46 -11.00 5.54
N ILE A 160 16.27 -10.42 5.38
CA ILE A 160 15.40 -10.08 6.53
C ILE A 160 14.91 -11.31 7.28
N VAL A 161 14.68 -12.42 6.57
CA VAL A 161 14.26 -13.68 7.17
C VAL A 161 15.41 -14.32 7.96
N ASP A 162 16.63 -14.25 7.42
CA ASP A 162 17.81 -14.72 8.14
C ASP A 162 18.13 -13.87 9.36
N ASP A 163 17.95 -12.55 9.24
CA ASP A 163 18.14 -11.60 10.32
C ASP A 163 17.13 -11.80 11.45
N VAL A 164 15.87 -12.15 11.16
CA VAL A 164 14.91 -12.59 12.19
C VAL A 164 15.48 -13.77 12.97
N TYR A 165 15.98 -14.80 12.29
CA TYR A 165 16.59 -15.94 12.98
C TYR A 165 17.85 -15.55 13.76
N HIS A 166 18.73 -14.70 13.23
CA HIS A 166 19.93 -14.26 13.93
C HIS A 166 19.61 -13.54 15.24
N VAL A 167 18.52 -12.76 15.27
CA VAL A 167 18.03 -12.11 16.49
C VAL A 167 17.56 -13.14 17.50
N LEU A 168 16.71 -14.09 17.11
CA LEU A 168 16.21 -15.14 18.00
C LEU A 168 17.36 -16.01 18.53
N HIS A 169 18.27 -16.42 17.65
CA HIS A 169 19.43 -17.24 18.00
C HIS A 169 20.37 -16.50 18.97
N TYR A 170 20.60 -15.19 18.79
CA TYR A 170 21.37 -14.42 19.77
C TYR A 170 20.71 -14.44 21.15
N MET A 171 19.40 -14.20 21.20
CA MET A 171 18.64 -14.16 22.43
C MET A 171 18.53 -15.52 23.14
N TYR A 172 18.61 -16.61 22.38
CA TYR A 172 18.68 -17.95 22.96
C TYR A 172 19.95 -18.16 23.79
N HIS A 173 21.07 -17.58 23.37
CA HIS A 173 22.37 -17.77 24.02
C HIS A 173 22.76 -16.64 24.98
N GLN A 174 22.04 -15.52 24.97
CA GLN A 174 22.42 -14.30 25.68
C GLN A 174 21.19 -13.67 26.33
N GLU A 175 21.30 -13.36 27.61
CA GLU A 175 20.27 -12.60 28.30
C GLU A 175 20.32 -11.13 27.86
N VAL A 176 19.23 -10.64 27.27
CA VAL A 176 19.13 -9.28 26.77
C VAL A 176 18.45 -8.39 27.80
N ALA A 177 19.25 -7.60 28.51
CA ALA A 177 18.74 -6.66 29.50
C ALA A 177 18.01 -5.47 28.84
N LEU A 178 16.85 -5.13 29.40
CA LEU A 178 16.09 -3.92 29.09
C LEU A 178 16.39 -2.85 30.15
N THR A 179 16.37 -1.59 29.72
CA THR A 179 16.47 -0.44 30.61
C THR A 179 15.13 -0.17 31.33
N SER A 180 15.11 0.77 32.27
CA SER A 180 13.89 1.14 33.01
C SER A 180 12.77 1.69 32.13
N ASP A 181 13.11 2.31 31.00
CA ASP A 181 12.20 2.78 29.94
C ASP A 181 11.82 1.67 28.94
N GLY A 182 12.32 0.45 29.12
CA GLY A 182 12.02 -0.71 28.30
C GLY A 182 12.73 -0.71 26.93
N SER A 183 13.78 0.10 26.74
CA SER A 183 14.63 0.04 25.56
C SER A 183 15.73 -1.01 25.75
N ILE A 184 16.28 -1.55 24.66
CA ILE A 184 17.37 -2.53 24.74
C ILE A 184 18.64 -1.83 25.22
N HIS A 185 19.29 -2.38 26.24
CA HIS A 185 20.53 -1.78 26.75
C HIS A 185 21.60 -1.68 25.63
N LYS A 186 22.28 -0.53 25.55
CA LYS A 186 23.14 -0.13 24.42
C LYS A 186 24.11 -1.21 23.95
N ARG A 187 24.75 -1.93 24.89
CA ARG A 187 25.70 -3.00 24.57
C ARG A 187 25.04 -4.17 23.83
N HIS A 188 23.86 -4.59 24.27
CA HIS A 188 23.12 -5.67 23.61
C HIS A 188 22.55 -5.22 22.26
N LEU A 189 22.08 -3.97 22.17
CA LEU A 189 21.64 -3.39 20.90
C LEU A 189 22.76 -3.41 19.85
N GLN A 190 23.97 -2.95 20.21
CA GLN A 190 25.11 -2.99 19.29
C GLN A 190 25.43 -4.43 18.85
N GLN A 191 25.46 -5.38 19.79
CA GLN A 191 25.74 -6.78 19.49
C GLN A 191 24.67 -7.46 18.62
N LEU A 192 23.42 -7.01 18.71
CA LEU A 192 22.32 -7.45 17.85
C LEU A 192 22.53 -6.88 16.43
N LEU A 193 22.74 -5.57 16.31
CA LEU A 193 22.95 -4.90 15.02
C LEU A 193 24.19 -5.44 14.29
N ASP A 194 25.27 -5.74 15.02
CA ASP A 194 26.50 -6.31 14.47
C ASP A 194 26.30 -7.73 13.91
N ARG A 195 25.24 -8.44 14.32
CA ARG A 195 24.90 -9.77 13.77
C ARG A 195 23.99 -9.72 12.56
N LEU A 196 23.30 -8.61 12.32
CA LEU A 196 22.46 -8.47 11.15
C LEU A 196 23.32 -8.51 9.89
N SER A 197 22.79 -9.16 8.86
CA SER A 197 23.37 -9.24 7.53
C SER A 197 23.46 -7.85 6.90
N VAL A 198 22.46 -7.01 7.20
CA VAL A 198 22.39 -5.61 6.81
C VAL A 198 22.73 -4.75 8.01
N LYS A 199 23.82 -3.98 7.92
CA LYS A 199 24.24 -3.10 9.01
C LYS A 199 23.35 -1.87 9.10
N GLU A 200 22.89 -1.58 10.31
CA GLU A 200 22.23 -0.34 10.69
C GLU A 200 22.93 0.27 11.88
N GLU A 201 23.02 1.60 11.91
CA GLU A 201 23.56 2.32 13.04
C GLU A 201 22.51 2.47 14.16
N PRO A 202 22.92 2.45 15.45
CA PRO A 202 22.03 2.77 16.56
C PRO A 202 21.42 4.16 16.41
N VAL A 203 20.17 4.33 16.85
CA VAL A 203 19.53 5.64 16.85
C VAL A 203 20.26 6.60 17.81
N PRO A 204 20.65 7.80 17.38
CA PRO A 204 21.30 8.78 18.25
C PRO A 204 20.39 9.19 19.41
N LYS A 205 20.95 9.27 20.63
CA LYS A 205 20.21 9.77 21.80
C LYS A 205 19.93 11.27 21.67
N GLY A 206 18.69 11.67 21.92
CA GLY A 206 18.27 13.08 21.94
C GLY A 206 17.93 13.67 20.57
N GLY A 207 18.04 12.91 19.49
CA GLY A 207 17.51 13.30 18.19
C GLY A 207 16.00 13.07 18.11
N TRP A 208 15.26 14.05 17.59
CA TRP A 208 13.86 13.85 17.26
C TRP A 208 13.74 12.83 16.11
N ARG A 209 12.93 11.79 16.29
CA ARG A 209 12.67 10.74 15.29
C ARG A 209 11.20 10.38 15.30
N PHE A 210 10.64 10.24 14.11
CA PHE A 210 9.30 9.70 13.89
C PHE A 210 9.40 8.41 13.06
N GLY A 211 8.43 7.52 13.20
CA GLY A 211 8.40 6.22 12.53
C GLY A 211 7.21 5.38 12.94
N TYR A 212 7.11 4.18 12.38
CA TYR A 212 5.98 3.29 12.58
C TYR A 212 6.44 2.01 13.27
N GLY A 213 5.61 1.48 14.16
CA GLY A 213 5.94 0.34 15.02
C GLY A 213 6.05 0.72 16.49
N ARG A 214 6.34 -0.25 17.36
CA ARG A 214 6.35 -0.04 18.82
C ARG A 214 7.64 0.64 19.29
N LYS A 215 8.76 0.33 18.64
CA LYS A 215 10.13 0.73 19.07
C LYS A 215 10.86 1.61 18.06
N PHE A 216 10.14 2.32 17.18
CA PHE A 216 10.75 3.15 16.14
C PHE A 216 11.67 4.27 16.68
N ARG A 217 11.44 4.73 17.92
CA ARG A 217 12.25 5.75 18.60
C ARG A 217 13.62 5.21 19.02
N ASP A 218 13.68 3.94 19.37
CA ASP A 218 14.85 3.32 19.99
C ASP A 218 15.65 2.46 19.00
N LEU A 219 14.98 1.95 17.96
CA LEU A 219 15.53 1.00 17.00
C LEU A 219 15.59 1.59 15.59
N PRO A 220 16.62 1.23 14.80
CA PRO A 220 16.67 1.58 13.38
C PRO A 220 15.58 0.85 12.58
N SER A 221 15.32 1.27 11.34
CA SER A 221 14.05 0.97 10.65
C SER A 221 13.85 -0.52 10.38
N ARG A 222 14.87 -1.21 9.88
CA ARG A 222 14.79 -2.65 9.60
C ARG A 222 14.74 -3.44 10.90
N PHE A 223 15.59 -3.14 11.87
CA PHE A 223 15.57 -3.85 13.15
C PHE A 223 14.28 -3.61 13.94
N SER A 224 13.68 -2.42 13.87
CA SER A 224 12.37 -2.15 14.47
C SER A 224 11.27 -3.03 13.86
N LEU A 225 11.28 -3.24 12.54
CA LEU A 225 10.32 -4.13 11.88
C LEU A 225 10.52 -5.59 12.33
N ILE A 226 11.77 -6.05 12.41
CA ILE A 226 12.10 -7.40 12.89
C ILE A 226 11.63 -7.59 14.34
N TYR A 227 11.93 -6.62 15.20
CA TYR A 227 11.53 -6.64 16.60
C TYR A 227 10.02 -6.75 16.75
N ASP A 228 9.28 -5.88 16.06
CA ASP A 228 7.82 -5.89 16.10
C ASP A 228 7.25 -7.18 15.52
N TYR A 229 7.81 -7.68 14.42
CA TYR A 229 7.41 -8.97 13.84
C TYR A 229 7.54 -10.08 14.88
N CYS A 230 8.71 -10.21 15.50
CA CYS A 230 8.96 -11.24 16.49
C CYS A 230 8.06 -11.11 17.73
N TYR A 231 7.78 -9.89 18.16
CA TYR A 231 6.86 -9.64 19.28
C TYR A 231 5.42 -10.07 18.93
N TYR A 232 4.87 -9.60 17.81
CA TYR A 232 3.48 -9.90 17.42
C TYR A 232 3.27 -11.34 16.94
N GLN A 233 4.32 -12.02 16.51
CA GLN A 233 4.29 -13.46 16.20
C GLN A 233 4.51 -14.34 17.43
N ASP A 234 4.54 -13.76 18.63
CA ASP A 234 4.75 -14.50 19.89
C ASP A 234 6.07 -15.28 19.89
N LEU A 235 7.12 -14.72 19.29
CA LEU A 235 8.49 -15.27 19.32
C LEU A 235 9.32 -14.62 20.44
N LEU A 236 8.94 -13.40 20.83
CA LEU A 236 9.58 -12.61 21.87
C LEU A 236 8.57 -12.06 22.85
N THR A 237 8.96 -11.95 24.11
CA THR A 237 8.19 -11.28 25.15
C THR A 237 9.06 -10.29 25.93
N GLU A 238 8.47 -9.15 26.27
CA GLU A 238 9.06 -8.16 27.16
C GLU A 238 8.68 -8.53 28.60
N GLN A 239 9.67 -8.76 29.46
CA GLN A 239 9.49 -8.98 30.89
C GLN A 239 10.14 -7.83 31.67
N PRO A 240 9.82 -7.63 32.96
CA PRO A 240 10.45 -6.58 33.76
C PRO A 240 11.98 -6.68 33.72
N GLY A 241 12.63 -5.69 33.07
CA GLY A 241 14.09 -5.58 32.96
C GLY A 241 14.77 -6.53 31.96
N ARG A 242 14.03 -7.38 31.23
CA ARG A 242 14.64 -8.32 30.27
C ARG A 242 13.74 -8.62 29.08
N LEU A 243 14.37 -8.87 27.94
CA LEU A 243 13.72 -9.37 26.73
C LEU A 243 14.02 -10.88 26.62
N ALA A 244 12.98 -11.69 26.51
CA ALA A 244 13.08 -13.15 26.51
C ALA A 244 12.42 -13.76 25.27
N LEU A 245 12.89 -14.94 24.88
CA LEU A 245 12.16 -15.80 23.95
C LEU A 245 10.93 -16.36 24.65
N THR A 246 9.88 -16.60 23.88
CA THR A 246 8.75 -17.44 24.28
C THR A 246 9.08 -18.91 23.96
N ASP A 247 8.25 -19.86 24.42
CA ASP A 247 8.38 -21.27 24.07
C ASP A 247 8.42 -21.48 22.54
N LYS A 248 7.59 -20.72 21.80
CA LYS A 248 7.56 -20.72 20.34
C LYS A 248 8.86 -20.17 19.74
N GLY A 249 9.40 -19.09 20.32
CA GLY A 249 10.69 -18.52 19.92
C GLY A 249 11.85 -19.49 20.12
N GLU A 250 11.91 -20.15 21.28
CA GLU A 250 12.93 -21.16 21.58
C GLU A 250 12.85 -22.35 20.63
N GLN A 251 11.65 -22.89 20.41
CA GLN A 251 11.43 -23.99 19.47
C GLN A 251 11.87 -23.63 18.04
N THR A 252 11.58 -22.40 17.61
CA THR A 252 11.99 -21.89 16.28
C THR A 252 13.52 -21.91 16.13
N VAL A 253 14.25 -21.53 17.17
CA VAL A 253 15.72 -21.57 17.17
C VAL A 253 16.24 -23.00 17.14
N LEU A 254 15.70 -23.89 17.99
CA LEU A 254 16.11 -25.29 18.10
C LEU A 254 15.91 -26.07 16.80
N GLU A 255 14.83 -25.80 16.08
CA GLU A 255 14.56 -26.42 14.78
C GLU A 255 15.33 -25.77 13.62
N GLY A 256 16.03 -24.67 13.86
CA GLY A 256 16.71 -23.91 12.80
C GLY A 256 15.73 -23.28 11.80
N ARG A 257 14.45 -23.13 12.19
CA ARG A 257 13.38 -22.71 11.28
C ARG A 257 13.57 -21.25 10.87
N ARG A 258 13.36 -20.98 9.58
CA ARG A 258 13.31 -19.63 9.00
C ARG A 258 11.87 -19.23 8.76
N GLU A 259 11.58 -17.96 8.94
CA GLU A 259 10.27 -17.38 8.67
C GLU A 259 9.98 -17.31 7.17
N ASP A 260 8.70 -17.21 6.80
CA ASP A 260 8.30 -16.98 5.41
C ASP A 260 8.33 -15.48 5.10
N LEU A 261 9.04 -15.09 4.03
CA LEU A 261 9.10 -13.71 3.58
C LEU A 261 7.71 -13.13 3.32
N ALA A 262 6.76 -13.93 2.79
CA ALA A 262 5.41 -13.45 2.55
C ALA A 262 4.69 -13.08 3.86
N GLN A 263 4.99 -13.78 4.97
CA GLN A 263 4.44 -13.46 6.29
C GLN A 263 5.05 -12.17 6.85
N VAL A 264 6.36 -11.97 6.72
CA VAL A 264 7.04 -10.72 7.12
C VAL A 264 6.52 -9.53 6.30
N TYR A 265 6.37 -9.70 4.98
CA TYR A 265 5.77 -8.70 4.09
C TYR A 265 4.33 -8.37 4.47
N ARG A 266 3.48 -9.39 4.69
CA ARG A 266 2.10 -9.20 5.13
C ARG A 266 2.04 -8.47 6.47
N PHE A 267 2.94 -8.79 7.40
CA PHE A 267 3.04 -8.10 8.68
C PHE A 267 3.39 -6.62 8.51
N TRP A 268 4.39 -6.30 7.68
CA TRP A 268 4.75 -4.91 7.36
C TRP A 268 3.55 -4.12 6.81
N LEU A 269 2.81 -4.70 5.86
CA LEU A 269 1.58 -4.09 5.33
C LEU A 269 0.58 -3.78 6.45
N LYS A 270 0.31 -4.73 7.35
CA LYS A 270 -0.63 -4.55 8.48
C LYS A 270 -0.17 -3.50 9.48
N LEU A 271 1.13 -3.47 9.78
CA LEU A 271 1.73 -2.54 10.72
C LEU A 271 1.69 -1.11 10.20
N TYR A 272 1.94 -0.92 8.90
CA TYR A 272 2.04 0.40 8.28
C TYR A 272 0.69 0.88 7.71
N LYS A 273 -0.36 0.05 7.73
CA LYS A 273 -1.69 0.36 7.18
C LYS A 273 -2.37 1.55 7.86
N GLY A 274 -2.21 1.70 9.17
CA GLY A 274 -2.76 2.86 9.89
C GLY A 274 -2.18 4.18 9.35
N PRO A 275 -0.84 4.35 9.37
CA PRO A 275 -0.16 5.51 8.80
C PRO A 275 -0.33 5.72 7.30
N ILE A 276 -0.30 4.63 6.52
CA ILE A 276 -0.37 4.64 5.06
C ILE A 276 -1.52 3.71 4.61
N PRO A 277 -2.79 4.18 4.63
CA PRO A 277 -3.95 3.34 4.32
C PRO A 277 -3.88 2.66 2.95
N ASN A 278 -3.26 3.31 1.97
CA ASN A 278 -3.13 2.84 0.60
C ASN A 278 -1.81 2.12 0.30
N LEU A 279 -1.03 1.72 1.30
CA LEU A 279 0.30 1.12 1.13
C LEU A 279 0.32 -0.03 0.13
N GLN A 280 -0.65 -0.95 0.23
CA GLN A 280 -0.73 -2.10 -0.68
C GLN A 280 -0.88 -1.66 -2.15
N SER A 281 -1.67 -0.61 -2.42
CA SER A 281 -1.82 -0.07 -3.77
C SER A 281 -0.53 0.60 -4.26
N LEU A 282 0.19 1.31 -3.40
CA LEU A 282 1.48 1.94 -3.76
C LEU A 282 2.50 0.88 -4.15
N VAL A 283 2.62 -0.17 -3.35
CA VAL A 283 3.53 -1.29 -3.62
C VAL A 283 3.17 -2.00 -4.93
N PHE A 284 1.87 -2.18 -5.20
CA PHE A 284 1.42 -2.69 -6.49
C PHE A 284 1.85 -1.78 -7.65
N TRP A 285 1.65 -0.45 -7.53
CA TRP A 285 2.02 0.49 -8.58
C TRP A 285 3.53 0.51 -8.82
N ILE A 286 4.33 0.51 -7.77
CA ILE A 286 5.79 0.38 -7.88
C ILE A 286 6.13 -0.93 -8.62
N GLY A 287 5.48 -2.04 -8.26
CA GLY A 287 5.56 -3.33 -8.95
C GLY A 287 5.29 -3.27 -10.46
N LYS A 288 4.35 -2.41 -10.89
CA LYS A 288 3.96 -2.25 -12.30
C LYS A 288 4.84 -1.25 -13.06
N LEU A 289 5.35 -0.23 -12.38
CA LEU A 289 6.03 0.90 -12.99
C LEU A 289 7.56 0.73 -13.02
N ALA A 290 8.12 0.06 -12.03
CA ALA A 290 9.56 -0.18 -11.89
C ALA A 290 9.95 -1.61 -12.32
N THR A 291 9.46 -2.04 -13.49
CA THR A 291 9.83 -3.33 -14.10
C THR A 291 11.24 -3.31 -14.70
N ASP A 292 11.67 -2.12 -15.13
CA ASP A 292 13.04 -1.75 -15.46
C ASP A 292 13.55 -0.71 -14.45
N TRP A 293 14.84 -0.38 -14.50
CA TRP A 293 15.43 0.67 -13.68
C TRP A 293 14.79 2.02 -14.00
N VAL A 294 14.18 2.64 -12.99
CA VAL A 294 13.48 3.92 -13.08
C VAL A 294 13.99 4.88 -12.03
N SER A 295 14.08 6.17 -12.35
CA SER A 295 14.37 7.22 -11.38
C SER A 295 13.33 7.23 -10.26
N ALA A 296 13.80 7.20 -9.01
CA ALA A 296 12.96 7.32 -7.82
C ALA A 296 12.21 8.65 -7.78
N GLU A 297 12.80 9.72 -8.34
CA GLU A 297 12.18 11.04 -8.45
C GLU A 297 10.98 11.00 -9.39
N SER A 298 11.15 10.49 -10.62
CA SER A 298 10.05 10.39 -11.59
C SER A 298 8.92 9.47 -11.09
N LEU A 299 9.28 8.38 -10.39
CA LEU A 299 8.32 7.48 -9.76
C LEU A 299 7.58 8.18 -8.60
N GLY A 300 8.28 8.99 -7.82
CA GLY A 300 7.73 9.85 -6.77
C GLY A 300 6.73 10.85 -7.33
N ASN A 301 7.09 11.57 -8.40
CA ASN A 301 6.21 12.53 -9.08
C ASN A 301 4.88 11.89 -9.51
N ALA A 302 4.90 10.62 -9.95
CA ALA A 302 3.70 9.89 -10.33
C ALA A 302 2.83 9.44 -9.14
N LEU A 303 3.45 9.01 -8.03
CA LEU A 303 2.77 8.28 -6.94
C LEU A 303 2.57 9.04 -5.64
N VAL A 304 3.41 10.03 -5.33
CA VAL A 304 3.35 10.82 -4.07
C VAL A 304 2.00 11.50 -3.90
N ARG A 305 1.37 11.94 -5.00
CA ARG A 305 0.01 12.50 -4.98
C ARG A 305 -1.05 11.54 -4.43
N LEU A 306 -0.79 10.25 -4.33
CA LEU A 306 -1.70 9.27 -3.73
C LEU A 306 -1.49 9.13 -2.22
N ILE A 307 -0.46 9.73 -1.65
CA ILE A 307 -0.03 9.54 -0.27
C ILE A 307 -0.54 10.70 0.60
N ARG A 308 -1.28 10.35 1.65
CA ARG A 308 -1.72 11.32 2.65
C ARG A 308 -0.57 11.58 3.63
N PRO A 309 -0.27 12.84 3.99
CA PRO A 309 0.67 13.13 5.07
C PRO A 309 0.18 12.51 6.39
N PHE A 310 1.11 12.08 7.24
CA PHE A 310 0.78 11.42 8.49
C PHE A 310 1.66 11.95 9.64
N TYR A 311 1.02 12.64 10.59
CA TYR A 311 1.67 13.36 11.68
C TYR A 311 2.78 14.28 11.16
N TYR A 312 4.04 13.83 11.26
CA TYR A 312 5.23 14.61 10.90
C TYR A 312 5.88 14.15 9.60
N ASP A 313 5.40 13.06 9.00
CA ASP A 313 5.89 12.60 7.70
C ASP A 313 5.14 13.32 6.57
N THR A 314 5.89 13.87 5.61
CA THR A 314 5.35 14.40 4.36
C THR A 314 5.10 13.27 3.37
N PRO A 315 4.27 13.46 2.34
CA PRO A 315 4.04 12.43 1.31
C PRO A 315 5.35 11.90 0.69
N GLU A 316 6.34 12.77 0.49
CA GLU A 316 7.66 12.44 -0.04
C GLU A 316 8.47 11.60 0.96
N SER A 317 8.52 12.00 2.24
CA SER A 317 9.24 11.24 3.27
C SER A 317 8.62 9.86 3.50
N ILE A 318 7.29 9.74 3.39
CA ILE A 318 6.58 8.46 3.40
C ILE A 318 7.03 7.60 2.22
N PHE A 319 6.98 8.15 1.01
CA PHE A 319 7.35 7.42 -0.20
C PHE A 319 8.78 6.88 -0.13
N ASP A 320 9.74 7.73 0.23
CA ASP A 320 11.14 7.34 0.27
C ASP A 320 11.49 6.42 1.44
N ALA A 321 11.20 6.84 2.67
CA ALA A 321 11.70 6.16 3.88
C ALA A 321 10.78 5.04 4.35
N ARG A 322 9.47 5.13 4.11
CA ARG A 322 8.48 4.17 4.63
C ARG A 322 8.03 3.17 3.59
N VAL A 323 8.10 3.52 2.31
CA VAL A 323 7.74 2.64 1.20
C VAL A 323 8.99 2.09 0.52
N LEU A 324 9.78 2.91 -0.20
CA LEU A 324 10.92 2.40 -0.97
C LEU A 324 11.99 1.75 -0.09
N GLN A 325 12.46 2.43 0.95
CA GLN A 325 13.49 1.87 1.84
C GLN A 325 13.02 0.56 2.50
N MET A 326 11.77 0.49 2.94
CA MET A 326 11.24 -0.74 3.56
C MET A 326 11.03 -1.86 2.53
N MET A 327 10.58 -1.55 1.31
CA MET A 327 10.51 -2.53 0.22
C MET A 327 11.91 -3.09 -0.12
N MET A 328 12.95 -2.25 -0.07
CA MET A 328 14.34 -2.68 -0.24
C MET A 328 14.79 -3.57 0.93
N HIS A 329 14.43 -3.23 2.17
CA HIS A 329 14.71 -4.10 3.33
C HIS A 329 14.01 -5.46 3.28
N LEU A 330 12.82 -5.51 2.68
CA LEU A 330 12.08 -6.73 2.42
C LEU A 330 12.58 -7.48 1.15
N GLY A 331 13.59 -6.94 0.44
CA GLY A 331 14.15 -7.50 -0.79
C GLY A 331 13.21 -7.47 -2.00
N LEU A 332 12.15 -6.66 -1.93
CA LEU A 332 11.15 -6.54 -2.99
C LEU A 332 11.67 -5.67 -4.15
N ILE A 333 12.57 -4.74 -3.85
CA ILE A 333 13.21 -3.86 -4.83
C ILE A 333 14.73 -3.83 -4.61
N ARG A 334 15.43 -3.37 -5.64
CA ARG A 334 16.82 -2.91 -5.57
C ARG A 334 16.84 -1.40 -5.69
N ILE A 335 17.81 -0.78 -5.04
CA ILE A 335 18.06 0.66 -5.14
C ILE A 335 19.49 0.85 -5.60
N GLY A 336 19.70 1.59 -6.68
CA GLY A 336 21.00 1.95 -7.20
C GLY A 336 21.18 3.46 -7.32
N GLU A 337 22.38 3.86 -7.71
CA GLU A 337 22.73 5.24 -8.00
C GLU A 337 23.22 5.31 -9.45
N ASP A 338 22.58 6.17 -10.24
CA ASP A 338 22.95 6.51 -11.61
C ASP A 338 23.44 7.96 -11.66
N GLU A 339 24.47 8.24 -12.45
CA GLU A 339 25.09 9.58 -12.52
C GLU A 339 24.13 10.65 -13.03
N ARG A 340 23.15 10.29 -13.87
CA ARG A 340 22.23 11.22 -14.52
C ARG A 340 20.87 11.22 -13.83
N ALA A 341 20.31 10.05 -13.55
CA ALA A 341 18.98 9.86 -12.98
C ALA A 341 18.96 9.88 -11.44
N GLY A 342 20.14 9.91 -10.79
CA GLY A 342 20.27 9.87 -9.34
C GLY A 342 19.86 8.52 -8.77
N LYS A 343 19.02 8.51 -7.73
CA LYS A 343 18.54 7.28 -7.11
C LYS A 343 17.61 6.53 -8.07
N THR A 344 17.94 5.31 -8.42
CA THR A 344 17.14 4.45 -9.30
C THR A 344 16.60 3.23 -8.57
N VAL A 345 15.45 2.72 -9.02
CA VAL A 345 14.74 1.60 -8.40
C VAL A 345 14.33 0.59 -9.46
N ILE A 346 14.40 -0.70 -9.12
CA ILE A 346 13.81 -1.79 -9.90
C ILE A 346 13.20 -2.84 -8.97
N VAL A 347 12.06 -3.42 -9.35
CA VAL A 347 11.41 -4.50 -8.61
C VAL A 347 12.11 -5.82 -8.91
N THR A 348 12.40 -6.61 -7.87
CA THR A 348 13.00 -7.93 -8.06
C THR A 348 11.95 -8.94 -8.53
N LYS A 349 12.36 -9.99 -9.24
CA LYS A 349 11.47 -11.11 -9.61
C LYS A 349 10.77 -11.74 -8.39
N MET A 350 11.49 -11.81 -7.26
CA MET A 350 10.94 -12.25 -5.99
C MET A 350 9.89 -11.26 -5.48
N GLY A 351 10.19 -9.96 -5.51
CA GLY A 351 9.27 -8.90 -5.14
C GLY A 351 7.96 -8.96 -5.93
N GLU A 352 8.04 -9.10 -7.24
CA GLU A 352 6.86 -9.25 -8.10
C GLU A 352 5.96 -10.42 -7.66
N SER A 353 6.56 -11.58 -7.39
CA SER A 353 5.82 -12.76 -6.91
C SER A 353 5.18 -12.56 -5.53
N VAL A 354 5.91 -11.93 -4.59
CA VAL A 354 5.43 -11.71 -3.21
C VAL A 354 4.30 -10.67 -3.18
N ILE A 355 4.44 -9.59 -3.95
CA ILE A 355 3.45 -8.52 -4.08
C ILE A 355 2.16 -9.06 -4.69
N ALA A 356 2.27 -9.82 -5.80
CA ALA A 356 1.10 -10.40 -6.46
C ALA A 356 0.37 -11.46 -5.60
N GLY A 357 1.11 -12.21 -4.78
CA GLY A 357 0.57 -13.30 -3.96
C GLY A 357 -0.07 -12.86 -2.64
N THR A 358 0.19 -11.64 -2.16
CA THR A 358 -0.20 -11.22 -0.81
C THR A 358 -1.31 -10.17 -0.84
N TYR A 359 -2.25 -10.28 0.10
CA TYR A 359 -3.33 -9.32 0.29
C TYR A 359 -3.65 -9.13 1.77
N VAL A 360 -3.88 -7.87 2.15
CA VAL A 360 -4.32 -7.46 3.48
C VAL A 360 -5.62 -6.68 3.33
N SER A 361 -6.71 -7.22 3.88
CA SER A 361 -8.02 -6.55 3.90
C SER A 361 -7.99 -5.28 4.75
N ASP A 362 -8.96 -4.40 4.58
CA ASP A 362 -9.02 -3.11 5.30
C ASP A 362 -9.19 -3.24 6.81
N GLU A 363 -9.76 -4.35 7.27
CA GLU A 363 -9.98 -4.65 8.68
C GLU A 363 -8.71 -5.20 9.37
N GLU A 364 -7.75 -5.71 8.61
CA GLU A 364 -6.51 -6.28 9.14
C GLU A 364 -5.44 -5.19 9.38
N THR A 365 -5.63 -4.38 10.44
CA THR A 365 -4.66 -3.36 10.88
C THR A 365 -4.12 -3.70 12.26
N ILE A 366 -2.82 -3.51 12.48
CA ILE A 366 -2.22 -3.59 13.81
C ILE A 366 -2.31 -2.20 14.46
N PRO A 367 -3.04 -2.04 15.58
CA PRO A 367 -3.10 -0.76 16.26
C PRO A 367 -1.73 -0.45 16.88
N VAL A 368 -1.15 0.68 16.48
CA VAL A 368 0.06 1.23 17.10
C VAL A 368 -0.35 2.48 17.85
N ALA A 369 0.01 2.57 19.12
CA ALA A 369 -0.18 3.78 19.90
C ALA A 369 0.80 4.85 19.40
N PHE A 370 0.29 5.93 18.83
CA PHE A 370 1.06 7.13 18.59
C PHE A 370 0.83 8.04 19.79
N ASP A 371 1.88 8.34 20.56
CA ASP A 371 1.77 9.32 21.64
C ASP A 371 1.27 10.64 21.03
N ASN A 372 0.05 11.05 21.39
CA ASN A 372 -0.50 12.35 21.06
C ASN A 372 0.26 13.42 21.84
N ALA A 373 1.49 13.74 21.44
CA ALA A 373 2.09 15.01 21.83
C ALA A 373 1.31 16.12 21.11
N PRO A 374 0.75 17.11 21.83
CA PRO A 374 0.04 18.21 21.20
C PRO A 374 1.00 18.96 20.27
N PHE A 375 0.53 19.27 19.06
CA PHE A 375 1.19 20.25 18.19
C PHE A 375 1.29 21.59 18.95
N PRO A 376 2.46 22.27 18.97
CA PRO A 376 2.51 23.67 19.36
C PRO A 376 1.72 24.56 18.40
#